data_AF-A0A812W5J9-F1
#
_entry.id   AF-A0A812W5J9-F1
#
_cell.length_a   1.000
_cell.length_b   1.000
_cell.length_c   1.000
_cell.angle_alpha   90.00
_cell.angle_beta   90.00
_cell.angle_gamma   90.00
#
_symmetry.space_group_name_H-M   'P 1'
#
loop_
_entity.id
_entity.type
_entity.pdbx_description
1 polymer ?
#
loop_
_entity_poly.entity_id
_entity_poly.type
_entity_poly.pdbx_seq_one_letter_code
_entity_poly.pdbx_strand_id
1 'polypeptide(L)'
;VRILNQAAHKWHRSGGNWFKIFNQIDADGSGNLSYDELVQCVRGTYPCLRVPTRDVKERELQGLWKALDNTGSIEVPVHRFMVFMRRWSDASFQKDQRRKTPDKPSLPPVSERSSVEVRGVAQALERALSSYYIDKGYLSVAS
;
A
#
# COMPACT_ATOMS: atom_id res chain seq x y z
N VAL A 1 -11.53 9.44 -3.95
CA VAL A 1 -10.98 8.13 -3.49
C VAL A 1 -11.63 6.91 -4.15
N ARG A 2 -12.98 6.75 -4.16
CA ARG A 2 -13.64 5.56 -4.75
C ARG A 2 -13.24 5.24 -6.20
N ILE A 3 -13.23 6.24 -7.08
CA ILE A 3 -12.84 6.09 -8.50
C ILE A 3 -11.39 5.62 -8.62
N LEU A 4 -10.49 6.20 -7.84
CA LEU A 4 -9.07 5.82 -7.83
C LEU A 4 -8.89 4.36 -7.37
N ASN A 5 -9.61 3.93 -6.33
CA ASN A 5 -9.59 2.53 -5.87
C ASN A 5 -10.13 1.56 -6.94
N GLN A 6 -11.19 1.95 -7.67
CA GLN A 6 -11.71 1.14 -8.77
C GLN A 6 -10.72 1.05 -9.92
N ALA A 7 -10.09 2.16 -10.31
CA ALA A 7 -9.06 2.17 -11.35
C ALA A 7 -7.85 1.33 -10.94
N ALA A 8 -7.37 1.48 -9.71
CA ALA A 8 -6.28 0.69 -9.14
C ALA A 8 -6.60 -0.81 -9.15
N HIS A 9 -7.82 -1.19 -8.78
CA HIS A 9 -8.26 -2.58 -8.84
C HIS A 9 -8.37 -3.10 -10.28
N LYS A 10 -8.93 -2.29 -11.20
CA LYS A 10 -9.07 -2.63 -12.62
C LYS A 10 -7.73 -2.93 -13.28
N TRP A 11 -6.72 -2.08 -13.07
CA TRP A 11 -5.44 -2.17 -13.77
C TRP A 11 -4.42 -3.08 -13.07
N HIS A 12 -4.45 -3.15 -11.73
CA HIS A 12 -3.41 -3.84 -10.95
C HIS A 12 -3.93 -4.97 -10.06
N ARG A 13 -5.24 -5.25 -10.08
CA ARG A 13 -5.89 -6.19 -9.15
C ARG A 13 -5.48 -5.89 -7.70
N SER A 14 -5.43 -4.59 -7.38
CA SER A 14 -4.89 -4.10 -6.11
C SER A 14 -5.74 -4.56 -4.93
N GLY A 15 -7.08 -4.53 -5.10
CA GLY A 15 -8.02 -4.91 -4.04
C GLY A 15 -7.91 -3.98 -2.82
N GLY A 16 -7.55 -2.71 -3.04
CA GLY A 16 -7.25 -1.75 -1.98
C GLY A 16 -5.81 -1.85 -1.45
N ASN A 17 -5.02 -2.83 -1.87
CA ASN A 17 -3.60 -2.88 -1.56
C ASN A 17 -2.79 -2.02 -2.54
N TRP A 18 -2.61 -0.74 -2.19
CA TRP A 18 -1.83 0.22 -2.96
C TRP A 18 -0.32 -0.06 -3.00
N PHE A 19 0.20 -1.01 -2.20
CA PHE A 19 1.60 -1.47 -2.35
C PHE A 19 1.89 -2.07 -3.73
N LYS A 20 0.88 -2.65 -4.39
CA LYS A 20 1.02 -3.20 -5.74
C LYS A 20 1.26 -2.13 -6.81
N ILE A 21 1.05 -0.85 -6.48
CA ILE A 21 1.15 0.30 -7.38
C ILE A 21 2.26 1.26 -6.89
N PHE A 22 3.03 0.86 -5.86
CA PHE A 22 4.03 1.71 -5.20
C PHE A 22 5.03 2.34 -6.19
N ASN A 23 5.66 1.52 -7.02
CA ASN A 23 6.64 1.98 -8.02
C ASN A 23 6.05 2.91 -9.10
N GLN A 24 4.73 3.06 -9.16
CA GLN A 24 4.06 3.96 -10.12
C GLN A 24 3.61 5.27 -9.47
N ILE A 25 3.58 5.29 -8.14
CA ILE A 25 3.24 6.47 -7.34
C ILE A 25 4.52 7.24 -7.03
N ASP A 26 5.58 6.52 -6.68
CA ASP A 26 6.93 7.02 -6.42
C ASP A 26 7.77 6.75 -7.67
N ALA A 27 7.65 7.65 -8.66
CA ALA A 27 8.24 7.42 -9.98
C ALA A 27 9.74 7.72 -9.98
N ASP A 28 10.18 8.64 -9.12
CA ASP A 28 11.58 8.98 -8.93
C ASP A 28 12.29 8.10 -7.87
N GLY A 29 11.54 7.33 -7.08
CA GLY A 29 12.08 6.44 -6.06
C GLY A 29 12.58 7.18 -4.82
N SER A 30 12.12 8.41 -4.60
CA SER A 30 12.50 9.24 -3.45
C SER A 30 11.93 8.73 -2.13
N GLY A 31 10.90 7.87 -2.17
CA GLY A 31 10.11 7.47 -1.01
C GLY A 31 9.11 8.54 -0.55
N ASN A 32 9.09 9.67 -1.26
CA ASN A 32 8.15 10.76 -1.11
C ASN A 32 7.26 10.84 -2.34
N LEU A 33 6.05 11.36 -2.17
CA LEU A 33 5.10 11.61 -3.22
C LEU A 33 4.98 13.12 -3.37
N SER A 34 5.23 13.63 -4.57
CA SER A 34 4.93 15.00 -4.96
C SER A 34 3.52 15.12 -5.56
N TYR A 35 3.02 16.35 -5.67
CA TYR A 35 1.71 16.58 -6.32
C TYR A 35 1.75 16.19 -7.80
N ASP A 36 2.83 16.49 -8.51
CA ASP A 36 3.00 16.14 -9.93
C ASP A 36 3.01 14.63 -10.13
N GLU A 37 3.69 13.87 -9.27
CA GLU A 37 3.68 12.41 -9.33
C GLU A 37 2.30 11.82 -9.02
N LEU A 38 1.55 12.41 -8.08
CA LEU A 38 0.16 12.02 -7.85
C LEU A 38 -0.69 12.23 -9.13
N VAL A 39 -0.53 13.38 -9.79
CA VAL A 39 -1.24 13.68 -11.04
C VAL A 39 -0.82 12.70 -12.13
N GLN A 40 0.47 12.42 -12.29
CA GLN A 40 0.99 11.47 -13.26
C GLN A 40 0.47 10.05 -12.99
N CYS A 41 0.50 9.58 -11.74
CA CYS A 41 -0.06 8.28 -11.36
C CYS A 41 -1.56 8.17 -11.69
N VAL A 42 -2.33 9.25 -11.54
CA VAL A 42 -3.77 9.26 -11.83
C VAL A 42 -4.06 9.36 -13.32
N ARG A 43 -3.35 10.23 -14.05
CA ARG A 43 -3.63 10.54 -15.47
C ARG A 43 -2.87 9.69 -16.46
N GLY A 44 -1.72 9.16 -16.07
CA GLY A 44 -0.80 8.43 -16.92
C GLY A 44 -1.43 7.19 -17.54
N THR A 45 -0.85 6.75 -18.65
CA THR A 45 -1.16 5.46 -19.28
C THR A 45 -0.64 4.30 -18.42
N TYR A 46 -1.10 3.08 -18.69
CA TYR A 46 -0.58 1.88 -18.01
C TYR A 46 0.96 1.91 -18.05
N PRO A 47 1.65 1.73 -16.92
CA PRO A 47 1.20 1.16 -15.63
C PRO A 47 0.53 2.12 -14.61
N CYS A 48 0.11 3.31 -15.00
CA CYS A 48 -0.68 4.23 -14.15
C CYS A 48 -2.20 3.95 -14.22
N LEU A 49 -3.02 4.76 -13.53
CA LEU A 49 -4.46 4.52 -13.33
C LEU A 49 -5.34 4.90 -14.54
N ARG A 50 -4.81 5.69 -15.48
CA ARG A 50 -5.51 6.10 -16.71
C ARG A 50 -6.91 6.69 -16.45
N VAL A 51 -7.05 7.49 -15.40
CA VAL A 51 -8.30 8.14 -15.02
C VAL A 51 -8.41 9.50 -15.73
N PRO A 52 -9.38 9.70 -16.63
CA PRO A 52 -9.50 10.94 -17.39
C PRO A 52 -10.05 12.10 -16.54
N THR A 53 -9.80 13.34 -16.96
CA THR A 53 -10.22 14.57 -16.26
C THR A 53 -11.74 14.70 -16.10
N ARG A 54 -12.52 13.99 -16.93
CA ARG A 54 -13.97 13.91 -16.81
C ARG A 54 -14.45 13.12 -15.58
N ASP A 55 -13.69 12.11 -15.14
CA ASP A 55 -14.07 11.22 -14.04
C ASP A 55 -13.59 11.75 -12.69
N VAL A 56 -12.42 12.38 -12.69
CA VAL A 56 -11.88 13.10 -11.52
C VAL A 56 -11.41 14.44 -12.06
N LYS A 57 -11.93 15.55 -11.54
CA LYS A 57 -11.50 16.90 -11.94
C LYS A 57 -10.23 17.31 -11.21
N GLU A 58 -9.52 18.30 -11.74
CA GLU A 58 -8.30 18.82 -11.12
C GLU A 58 -8.55 19.35 -9.69
N ARG A 59 -9.65 20.07 -9.47
CA ARG A 59 -10.05 20.51 -8.13
C ARG A 59 -10.24 19.37 -7.13
N GLU A 60 -10.66 18.18 -7.60
CA GLU A 60 -10.81 17.00 -6.74
C GLU A 60 -9.47 16.36 -6.41
N LEU A 61 -8.49 16.39 -7.33
CA LEU A 61 -7.11 15.98 -7.05
C LEU A 61 -6.42 16.94 -6.08
N GLN A 62 -6.61 18.24 -6.25
CA GLN A 62 -6.11 19.23 -5.30
C GLN A 62 -6.76 19.06 -3.92
N GLY A 63 -8.06 18.76 -3.87
CA GLY A 63 -8.77 18.44 -2.63
C GLY A 63 -8.24 17.17 -1.98
N LEU A 64 -7.94 16.14 -2.76
CA LEU A 64 -7.31 14.91 -2.29
C LEU A 64 -5.91 15.19 -1.71
N TRP A 65 -5.11 16.00 -2.41
CA TRP A 65 -3.78 16.42 -1.97
C TRP A 65 -3.84 17.16 -0.64
N LYS A 66 -4.72 18.15 -0.52
CA LYS A 66 -4.94 18.90 0.74
C LYS A 66 -5.43 18.02 1.89
N ALA A 67 -6.18 16.95 1.60
CA ALA A 67 -6.62 16.00 2.62
C ALA A 67 -5.51 15.01 3.03
N LEU A 68 -4.53 14.79 2.15
CA LEU A 68 -3.36 13.96 2.39
C LEU A 68 -2.30 14.73 3.19
N ASP A 69 -2.04 15.98 2.78
CA ASP A 69 -1.08 16.88 3.38
C ASP A 69 -1.76 17.94 4.26
N ASN A 70 -1.80 17.68 5.57
CA ASN A 70 -2.29 18.65 6.54
C ASN A 70 -1.19 19.62 7.01
N THR A 71 0.05 19.44 6.53
CA THR A 71 1.23 20.16 6.99
C THR A 71 1.69 21.26 6.03
N GLY A 72 1.14 21.33 4.82
CA GLY A 72 1.56 22.28 3.79
C GLY A 72 2.93 21.96 3.21
N SER A 73 3.32 20.68 3.24
CA SER A 73 4.56 20.19 2.67
C SER A 73 4.46 20.08 1.15
N ILE A 74 5.58 20.30 0.48
CA ILE A 74 5.70 20.11 -0.98
C ILE A 74 5.63 18.63 -1.34
N GLU A 75 6.08 17.77 -0.43
CA GLU A 75 6.13 16.33 -0.59
C GLU A 75 5.51 15.62 0.62
N VAL A 76 4.90 14.46 0.37
CA VAL A 76 4.31 13.62 1.42
C VAL A 76 4.95 12.23 1.37
N PRO A 77 5.40 11.65 2.49
CA PRO A 77 5.91 10.28 2.50
C PRO A 77 4.89 9.30 1.90
N VAL A 78 5.30 8.46 0.95
CA VAL A 78 4.38 7.61 0.16
C VAL A 78 3.54 6.70 1.06
N HIS A 79 4.11 6.21 2.16
CA HIS A 79 3.37 5.37 3.12
C HIS A 79 2.13 6.07 3.70
N ARG A 80 2.14 7.40 3.87
CA ARG A 80 0.98 8.16 4.34
C ARG A 80 -0.14 8.13 3.32
N PHE A 81 0.18 8.24 2.04
CA PHE A 81 -0.80 8.09 0.96
C PHE A 81 -1.45 6.70 0.99
N MET A 82 -0.68 5.64 1.22
CA MET A 82 -1.21 4.28 1.29
C MET A 82 -2.17 4.09 2.47
N VAL A 83 -1.80 4.57 3.64
CA VAL A 83 -2.64 4.54 4.85
C VAL A 83 -3.92 5.36 4.61
N PHE A 84 -3.80 6.54 4.01
CA PHE A 84 -4.94 7.37 3.62
C PHE A 84 -5.89 6.60 2.69
N MET A 85 -5.38 6.06 1.59
CA MET A 85 -6.22 5.37 0.59
C MET A 85 -6.90 4.12 1.16
N ARG A 86 -6.26 3.39 2.09
CA ARG A 86 -6.85 2.26 2.82
C ARG A 86 -7.95 2.72 3.78
N ARG A 87 -7.69 3.74 4.61
CA ARG A 87 -8.68 4.26 5.56
C ARG A 87 -9.97 4.70 4.86
N TRP A 88 -9.84 5.35 3.72
CA TRP A 88 -10.97 5.83 2.92
C TRP A 88 -11.55 4.78 1.96
N SER A 89 -10.88 3.62 1.79
CA SER A 89 -11.49 2.47 1.13
C SER A 89 -12.55 1.83 2.02
N ASP A 90 -12.22 1.53 3.28
CA ASP A 90 -13.11 0.77 4.18
C ASP A 90 -14.39 1.52 4.55
N ALA A 91 -14.31 2.85 4.69
CA ALA A 91 -15.48 3.70 4.90
C ALA A 91 -16.50 3.64 3.73
N SER A 92 -16.04 3.28 2.53
CA SER A 92 -16.90 3.12 1.34
C SER A 92 -17.34 1.67 1.11
N PHE A 93 -16.58 0.67 1.59
CA PHE A 93 -16.91 -0.75 1.44
C PHE A 93 -17.93 -1.27 2.47
N GLN A 94 -18.05 -0.64 3.65
CA GLN A 94 -19.03 -1.05 4.66
C GLN A 94 -20.50 -0.76 4.26
N LYS A 95 -20.75 0.22 3.38
CA LYS A 95 -22.13 0.63 3.03
C LYS A 95 -22.77 -0.22 1.92
N ASP A 96 -21.96 -0.77 1.01
CA ASP A 96 -22.45 -1.59 -0.11
C ASP A 96 -22.58 -3.09 0.23
N GLN A 97 -21.79 -3.62 1.18
CA GLN A 97 -21.89 -5.04 1.57
C GLN A 97 -23.07 -5.35 2.50
N ARG A 98 -23.55 -4.38 3.29
CA ARG A 98 -24.66 -4.60 4.25
C ARG A 98 -26.03 -4.79 3.59
N ARG A 99 -26.14 -4.58 2.27
CA ARG A 99 -27.41 -4.69 1.53
C ARG A 99 -27.54 -5.97 0.70
N LYS A 100 -26.48 -6.78 0.54
CA LYS A 100 -26.53 -8.03 -0.26
C LYS A 100 -25.50 -9.07 0.22
N THR A 101 -25.77 -9.77 1.31
CA THR A 101 -25.33 -11.17 1.47
C THR A 101 -26.31 -11.91 2.39
N PRO A 102 -26.87 -13.06 1.96
CA PRO A 102 -27.43 -14.04 2.88
C PRO A 102 -26.30 -14.65 3.73
N ASP A 103 -26.63 -15.06 4.96
CA ASP A 103 -25.71 -15.60 5.97
C ASP A 103 -24.65 -16.55 5.37
N LYS A 104 -23.38 -16.20 5.53
CA LYS A 104 -22.24 -17.09 5.33
C LYS A 104 -21.65 -17.45 6.70
N PRO A 105 -21.37 -18.73 6.97
CA PRO A 105 -20.85 -19.16 8.26
C PRO A 105 -19.51 -18.49 8.55
N SER A 106 -19.36 -18.02 9.79
CA SER A 106 -18.18 -17.34 10.31
C SER A 106 -16.93 -18.19 10.07
N LEU A 107 -15.94 -17.61 9.38
CA LEU A 107 -14.59 -18.16 9.31
C LEU A 107 -14.05 -18.31 10.75
N PRO A 108 -13.29 -19.39 11.03
CA PRO A 108 -12.65 -19.54 12.32
C PRO A 108 -11.70 -18.34 12.57
N PRO A 109 -11.48 -17.95 13.83
CA PRO A 109 -10.56 -16.87 14.16
C PRO A 109 -9.19 -17.19 13.53
N VAL A 110 -8.62 -16.19 12.86
CA VAL A 110 -7.22 -16.23 12.40
C VAL A 110 -6.39 -16.59 13.64
N SER A 111 -5.86 -17.81 13.69
CA SER A 111 -4.94 -18.21 14.75
C SER A 111 -3.71 -17.32 14.64
N GLU A 112 -3.58 -16.37 15.56
CA GLU A 112 -2.31 -15.71 15.84
C GLU A 112 -1.31 -16.83 16.14
N ARG A 113 -0.30 -16.98 15.27
CA ARG A 113 0.79 -17.91 15.53
C ARG A 113 1.42 -17.56 16.88
N SER A 114 1.61 -18.56 17.72
CA SER A 114 2.09 -18.35 19.08
C SER A 114 3.43 -17.61 19.05
N SER A 115 3.67 -16.68 19.97
CA SER A 115 4.93 -15.93 20.10
C SER A 115 6.17 -16.86 20.16
N VAL A 116 5.98 -18.13 20.54
CA VAL A 116 7.03 -19.16 20.51
C VAL A 116 7.39 -19.57 19.08
N GLU A 117 6.40 -19.77 18.21
CA GLU A 117 6.62 -20.14 16.80
C GLU A 117 7.29 -19.00 16.03
N VAL A 118 6.88 -17.76 16.28
CA VAL A 118 7.48 -16.56 15.68
C VAL A 118 8.96 -16.44 16.07
N ARG A 119 9.28 -16.67 17.35
CA ARG A 119 10.67 -16.66 17.84
C ARG A 119 11.51 -17.79 17.25
N GLY A 120 10.92 -18.98 17.08
CA GLY A 120 11.60 -20.12 16.45
C GLY A 120 11.99 -19.84 15.00
N VAL A 121 11.07 -19.25 14.23
CA VAL A 121 11.35 -18.86 12.83
C VAL A 121 12.41 -17.77 12.77
N ALA A 122 12.35 -16.77 13.64
CA ALA A 122 13.35 -15.69 13.69
C ALA A 122 14.76 -16.22 14.00
N GLN A 123 14.89 -17.12 14.99
CA GLN A 123 16.17 -17.74 15.34
C GLN A 123 16.72 -18.64 14.23
N ALA A 124 15.85 -19.36 13.54
CA ALA A 124 16.26 -20.18 12.40
C ALA A 124 16.81 -19.32 11.26
N LEU A 125 16.17 -18.18 10.99
CA LEU A 125 16.63 -17.22 9.99
C LEU A 125 17.97 -16.59 10.37
N GLU A 126 18.12 -16.18 11.63
CA GLU A 126 19.34 -15.57 12.16
C GLU A 126 20.54 -16.52 12.08
N ARG A 127 20.32 -17.80 12.41
CA ARG A 127 21.34 -18.85 12.27
C ARG A 127 21.73 -19.07 10.82
N ALA A 128 20.75 -19.14 9.91
CA ALA A 128 21.02 -19.36 8.49
C ALA A 128 21.81 -18.19 7.88
N LEU A 129 21.44 -16.95 8.22
CA LEU A 129 22.16 -15.75 7.78
C LEU A 129 23.57 -15.70 8.36
N SER A 130 23.74 -15.96 9.65
CA SER A 130 25.06 -15.98 10.29
C SER A 130 25.97 -17.01 9.64
N SER A 131 25.47 -18.23 9.40
CA SER A 131 26.22 -19.29 8.72
C SER A 131 26.63 -18.88 7.30
N TYR A 132 25.74 -18.24 6.55
CA TYR A 132 26.04 -17.76 5.20
C TYR A 132 27.14 -16.69 5.19
N TYR A 133 27.08 -15.74 6.12
CA TYR A 133 28.09 -14.68 6.20
C TYR A 133 29.44 -15.17 6.73
N ILE A 134 29.47 -16.19 7.58
CA ILE A 134 30.71 -16.85 8.00
C ILE A 134 31.35 -17.60 6.81
N ASP A 135 30.56 -18.38 6.06
CA ASP A 135 31.02 -19.11 4.87
C ASP A 135 31.61 -18.16 3.81
N LYS A 136 30.99 -16.98 3.65
CA LYS A 136 31.45 -15.93 2.74
C LYS A 136 32.57 -15.05 3.31
N GLY A 137 33.04 -15.28 4.52
CA GLY A 137 34.13 -14.54 5.16
C GLY A 137 33.79 -13.11 5.61
N TYR A 138 32.51 -12.74 5.66
CA TYR A 138 32.05 -11.42 6.11
C TYR A 138 31.88 -11.32 7.63
N LEU A 139 31.83 -12.45 8.35
CA LEU A 139 31.75 -12.53 9.80
C LEU A 139 32.86 -13.42 10.35
N SER A 140 33.65 -12.91 11.30
CA SER A 140 34.62 -13.69 12.05
C SER A 140 33.95 -14.25 13.30
N VAL A 141 34.11 -15.56 13.54
CA VAL A 141 33.71 -16.17 14.82
C VAL A 141 34.60 -15.60 15.92
N ALA A 142 34.05 -14.78 16.80
CA ALA A 142 34.73 -14.42 18.05
C ALA A 142 34.84 -15.70 18.90
N SER A 143 36.07 -16.03 19.31
CA SER A 143 36.37 -17.14 20.23
C SER A 143 35.80 -16.92 21.63
#